data_AF-A0A962JVB6-F1
#
_entry.id   AF-A0A962JVB6-F1
#
_cell.length_a   1.000
_cell.length_b   1.000
_cell.length_c   1.000
_cell.angle_alpha   90.00
_cell.angle_beta   90.00
_cell.angle_gamma   90.00
#
_symmetry.space_group_name_H-M   'P 1'
#
loop_
_entity.id
_entity.type
_entity.pdbx_description
1 polymer ?
#
loop_
_entity_poly.entity_id
_entity_poly.type
_entity_poly.pdbx_seq_one_letter_code
_entity_poly.pdbx_strand_id
1 'polypeptide(L)' 'MKKILLRTLIIAFVIVNLLAWLVSVYTDVVIGWVFRIALIMGIMFIATIFSGAAAILGFLDTEQRDHDPD' A
#
# COMPACT_ATOMS: atom_id res chain seq x y z
N MET A 1 4.64 7.64 -9.24
CA MET A 1 3.44 6.89 -8.79
C MET A 1 3.40 5.44 -9.28
N LYS A 2 3.38 5.15 -10.60
CA LYS A 2 3.28 3.75 -11.11
C LYS A 2 4.32 2.78 -10.55
N LYS A 3 5.59 3.19 -10.45
CA LYS A 3 6.67 2.37 -9.88
C LYS A 3 6.52 2.12 -8.37
N ILE A 4 5.97 3.08 -7.63
CA ILE A 4 5.74 2.97 -6.18
C ILE A 4 4.60 1.99 -5.93
N LEU A 5 3.46 2.19 -6.59
CA LEU A 5 2.31 1.28 -6.49
C LEU A 5 2.67 -0.15 -6.90
N LEU A 6 3.48 -0.32 -7.95
CA LEU A 6 3.95 -1.65 -8.36
C LEU A 6 4.83 -2.31 -7.28
N ARG A 7 5.76 -1.56 -6.67
CA ARG A 7 6.56 -2.06 -5.54
C ARG A 7 5.68 -2.44 -4.36
N THR A 8 4.69 -1.60 -4.02
CA THR A 8 3.74 -1.88 -2.94
C THR A 8 2.94 -3.15 -3.20
N LEU A 9 2.52 -3.39 -4.45
CA LEU A 9 1.80 -4.60 -4.83
C LEU A 9 2.66 -5.86 -4.66
N ILE A 10 3.92 -5.81 -5.10
CA ILE A 10 4.87 -6.92 -4.94
C ILE A 10 5.12 -7.20 -3.45
N ILE A 11 5.37 -6.15 -2.66
CA ILE A 11 5.61 -6.27 -1.22
C ILE A 11 4.37 -6.85 -0.53
N ALA A 12 3.17 -6.33 -0.84
CA ALA A 12 1.92 -6.82 -0.27
C ALA A 12 1.68 -8.29 -0.63
N PHE A 13 1.94 -8.69 -1.87
CA PHE A 13 1.80 -10.08 -2.31
C PHE A 13 2.72 -11.01 -1.52
N VAL A 14 3.99 -10.62 -1.33
CA VAL A 14 4.98 -11.41 -0.58
C VAL A 14 4.60 -11.48 0.89
N ILE A 15 4.32 -10.33 1.54
CA ILE A 15 4.02 -10.27 2.97
C ILE A 15 2.74 -11.06 3.30
N VAL A 16 1.67 -10.88 2.52
CA VAL A 16 0.40 -11.57 2.79
C VAL A 16 0.55 -13.08 2.65
N ASN A 17 1.29 -13.56 1.65
CA ASN A 17 1.54 -15.00 1.51
C ASN A 17 2.44 -15.55 2.62
N LEU A 18 3.46 -14.79 3.01
CA LEU A 18 4.36 -15.18 4.09
C LEU A 18 3.62 -15.25 5.45
N LEU A 19 2.77 -14.26 5.74
CA LEU A 19 1.93 -14.26 6.94
C LEU A 19 0.90 -15.39 6.91
N ALA A 20 0.29 -15.64 5.76
CA ALA A 20 -0.66 -16.75 5.63
C ALA A 20 0.01 -18.12 5.81
N TRP A 21 1.26 -18.27 5.34
CA TRP A 21 2.07 -19.45 5.62
C TRP A 21 2.41 -19.55 7.12
N LEU A 22 2.82 -18.44 7.74
CA LEU A 22 3.14 -18.39 9.15
C LEU A 22 1.95 -18.81 10.02
N VAL A 23 0.76 -18.23 9.77
CA VAL A 23 -0.47 -18.61 10.47
C VAL A 23 -0.75 -20.11 10.29
N SER A 24 -0.65 -20.62 9.07
CA SER A 24 -0.86 -22.04 8.81
C SER A 24 0.09 -22.95 9.60
N VAL A 25 1.33 -22.52 9.85
CA VAL A 25 2.32 -23.31 10.61
C VAL A 25 2.02 -23.32 12.11
N TYR A 26 1.57 -22.21 12.68
CA TYR A 26 1.41 -22.09 14.14
C TYR A 26 0.00 -22.36 14.65
N THR A 27 -1.02 -22.22 13.82
CA THR A 27 -2.42 -22.34 14.26
C THR A 27 -3.21 -23.43 13.53
N ASP A 28 -2.60 -24.11 12.56
CA ASP A 28 -3.24 -25.12 11.68
C ASP A 28 -4.47 -24.57 10.91
N VAL A 29 -4.60 -23.24 10.87
CA VAL A 29 -5.67 -22.54 10.13
C VAL A 29 -5.16 -22.17 8.75
N VAL A 30 -5.83 -22.70 7.71
CA VAL A 30 -5.52 -22.35 6.33
C VAL A 30 -6.27 -21.09 5.93
N ILE A 31 -5.54 -19.99 5.73
CA ILE A 31 -6.11 -18.79 5.13
C ILE A 31 -6.37 -19.04 3.64
N GLY A 32 -7.65 -19.04 3.25
CA GLY A 32 -8.07 -19.26 1.87
C GLY A 32 -7.62 -18.14 0.91
N TRP A 33 -7.45 -18.50 -0.37
CA TRP A 33 -6.92 -17.61 -1.41
C TRP A 33 -7.75 -16.33 -1.60
N VAL A 34 -9.07 -16.42 -1.54
CA VAL A 34 -9.96 -15.25 -1.69
C VAL A 34 -9.69 -14.21 -0.61
N PHE A 35 -9.49 -14.64 0.64
CA PHE A 35 -9.17 -13.74 1.74
C PHE A 35 -7.79 -13.10 1.58
N ARG A 36 -6.78 -13.85 1.12
CA ARG A 36 -5.44 -13.31 0.83
C ARG A 36 -5.50 -12.22 -0.24
N ILE A 37 -6.26 -12.45 -1.33
CA ILE A 37 -6.44 -11.46 -2.39
C ILE A 37 -7.15 -10.22 -1.84
N ALA A 38 -8.21 -10.40 -1.04
CA ALA A 38 -8.91 -9.28 -0.41
C ALA A 38 -7.98 -8.42 0.46
N LEU A 39 -7.09 -9.03 1.24
CA LEU A 39 -6.07 -8.32 2.02
C LEU A 39 -5.11 -7.52 1.14
N ILE A 40 -4.58 -8.12 0.07
CA ILE A 40 -3.66 -7.45 -0.86
C ILE A 40 -4.36 -6.24 -1.50
N MET A 41 -5.61 -6.42 -1.95
CA MET A 41 -6.40 -5.35 -2.55
C MET A 41 -6.70 -4.23 -1.55
N GLY A 42 -7.01 -4.57 -0.29
CA GLY A 42 -7.21 -3.60 0.79
C GLY A 42 -5.96 -2.76 1.06
N ILE A 43 -4.78 -3.39 1.14
CA ILE A 43 -3.49 -2.70 1.31
C ILE A 43 -3.24 -1.75 0.13
N MET A 44 -3.46 -2.21 -1.10
CA MET A 44 -3.29 -1.40 -2.30
C MET A 44 -4.25 -0.20 -2.35
N PHE A 45 -5.49 -0.39 -1.93
CA PHE A 45 -6.48 0.68 -1.85
C PHE A 45 -6.04 1.77 -0.87
N ILE A 46 -5.67 1.37 0.35
CA ILE A 46 -5.17 2.31 1.37
C ILE A 46 -3.92 3.04 0.88
N ALA A 47 -2.94 2.32 0.33
CA ALA A 47 -1.72 2.92 -0.20
C ALA A 47 -1.98 3.94 -1.32
N THR A 48 -3.01 3.70 -2.15
CA THR A 48 -3.40 4.63 -3.21
C THR A 48 -4.00 5.91 -2.63
N ILE A 49 -4.86 5.80 -1.61
CA ILE A 49 -5.43 6.97 -0.91
C ILE A 49 -4.33 7.82 -0.29
N PHE A 50 -3.41 7.21 0.46
CA PHE A 50 -2.30 7.93 1.09
C PHE A 50 -1.37 8.55 0.05
N SER A 51 -1.08 7.85 -1.05
CA SER A 51 -0.27 8.41 -2.13
C SER A 51 -0.97 9.57 -2.85
N GLY A 52 -2.31 9.54 -2.97
CA GLY A 52 -3.08 10.64 -3.53
C GLY A 52 -3.08 11.86 -2.61
N ALA A 53 -3.30 11.64 -1.31
CA ALA A 53 -3.25 12.70 -0.29
C ALA A 53 -1.87 13.38 -0.24
N ALA A 54 -0.79 12.59 -0.27
CA ALA A 54 0.57 13.11 -0.32
C ALA A 54 0.84 13.96 -1.57
N ALA A 55 0.25 13.60 -2.71
CA ALA A 55 0.39 14.38 -3.95
C ALA A 55 -0.28 15.75 -3.84
N ILE A 56 -1.45 15.82 -3.19
CA ILE A 56 -2.18 17.08 -2.97
C ILE A 56 -1.41 17.97 -2.00
N LEU A 57 -0.93 17.41 -0.87
CA LEU A 57 -0.15 18.17 0.10
C LEU A 57 1.17 18.69 -0.49
N GLY A 58 1.90 17.87 -1.24
CA GLY A 58 3.14 18.30 -1.89
C GLY A 58 2.93 19.38 -2.96
N PHE A 59 1.77 19.38 -3.63
CA PHE A 59 1.39 20.43 -4.56
C PHE A 59 1.12 21.76 -3.83
N LEU A 60 0.38 21.72 -2.72
CA LEU A 60 0.12 22.91 -1.88
C LEU A 60 1.40 23.54 -1.32
N ASP A 61 2.35 22.72 -0.84
CA ASP A 61 3.65 23.20 -0.36
C ASP A 61 4.52 23.82 -1.48
N THR A 62 4.36 23.36 -2.72
CA THR A 62 5.08 23.91 -3.87
C THR A 62 4.49 25.24 -4.31
N GLU A 63 3.15 25.34 -4.34
CA GLU A 63 2.44 26.56 -4.74
C GLU A 63 2.63 27.70 -3.71
N GLN A 64 2.72 27.37 -2.42
CA GLN A 64 3.01 28.35 -1.38
C GLN A 64 4.45 28.89 -1.45
N ARG A 65 5.40 28.11 -1.96
CA ARG A 65 6.79 28.56 -2.17
C ARG A 65 6.98 29.45 -3.38
N ASP A 66 6.21 29.24 -4.45
CA ASP A 66 6.32 30.07 -5.66
C ASP A 66 5.67 31.46 -5.48
N HIS A 67 4.80 31.62 -4.47
CA HIS A 67 4.10 32.87 -4.20
C HIS A 67 4.81 33.80 -3.21
N ASP A 68 5.93 33.36 -2.62
CA ASP A 68 6.76 34.13 -1.67
C ASP A 68 8.20 34.28 -2.24
N PRO A 69 8.42 35.22 -3.18
CA PRO A 69 9.75 35.50 -3.72
C PRO A 69 10.52 36.43 -2.78
N ASP A 70 11.07 35.86 -1.71
CA ASP A 70 12.08 36.51 -0.86
C ASP A 70 13.49 35.95 -1.11
#